data_AF-A0A947LWH6-F1
#
_entry.id   AF-A0A947LWH6-F1
#
_cell.length_a   1.000
_cell.length_b   1.000
_cell.length_c   1.000
_cell.angle_alpha   90.00
_cell.angle_beta   90.00
_cell.angle_gamma   90.00
#
_symmetry.space_group_name_H-M   'P 1'
#
loop_
_entity.id
_entity.type
_entity.pdbx_description
1 polymer ?
#
loop_
_entity_poly.entity_id
_entity_poly.type
_entity_poly.pdbx_seq_one_letter_code
_entity_poly.pdbx_strand_id
1 'polypeptide(L)'
;HASGCPGCYTAHAAIEMYAEAFDNVGALDQLEGFASFHGPDFYNLPRNTGTITLRRESWTPPESFAFGEANLKPLRAGEALPWRLV
;
A
#
# COMPACT_ATOMS: atom_id res chain seq x y z
N HIS A 1 -5.74 -20.66 23.31
CA HIS A 1 -6.06 -20.45 21.89
C HIS A 1 -6.00 -18.95 21.64
N ALA A 2 -4.98 -18.44 20.95
CA ALA A 2 -4.96 -17.04 20.57
C ALA A 2 -5.94 -16.86 19.41
N SER A 3 -7.15 -16.37 19.69
CA SER A 3 -8.07 -15.92 18.66
C SER A 3 -7.54 -14.60 18.12
N GLY A 4 -6.60 -14.65 17.18
CA GLY A 4 -6.22 -13.46 16.42
C GLY A 4 -7.45 -12.94 15.67
N CYS A 5 -7.79 -11.68 15.83
CA CYS A 5 -8.82 -11.06 15.00
C CYS A 5 -8.31 -11.01 13.55
N PRO A 6 -9.11 -11.39 12.54
CA PRO A 6 -8.68 -11.35 11.14
C PRO A 6 -8.49 -9.90 10.70
N GLY A 7 -7.28 -9.57 10.24
CA GLY A 7 -6.95 -8.25 9.69
C GLY A 7 -5.45 -8.07 9.46
N CYS A 8 -5.09 -7.32 8.43
CA CYS A 8 -3.71 -6.92 8.13
C CYS A 8 -3.64 -5.39 8.08
N TYR A 9 -2.70 -4.79 8.80
CA TYR A 9 -2.48 -3.34 8.73
C TYR A 9 -1.57 -3.00 7.55
N THR A 10 -2.17 -2.53 6.46
CA THR A 10 -1.48 -2.23 5.19
C THR A 10 -1.36 -0.74 4.87
N ALA A 11 -2.11 0.12 5.56
CA ALA A 11 -2.22 1.55 5.22
C ALA A 11 -0.87 2.29 5.16
N HIS A 12 0.12 1.85 5.94
CA HIS A 12 1.46 2.44 5.99
C HIS A 12 2.25 2.38 4.67
N ALA A 13 1.94 1.44 3.78
CA ALA A 13 2.67 1.23 2.51
C ALA A 13 1.80 0.59 1.42
N ALA A 14 0.49 0.88 1.45
CA ALA A 14 -0.49 0.20 0.59
C ALA A 14 -0.17 0.40 -0.90
N ILE A 15 0.16 1.62 -1.30
CA ILE A 15 0.41 1.94 -2.71
C ILE A 15 1.72 1.34 -3.21
N GLU A 16 2.75 1.27 -2.37
CA GLU A 16 4.02 0.60 -2.67
C GLU A 16 3.82 -0.91 -2.85
N MET A 17 3.02 -1.55 -1.98
CA MET A 17 2.67 -2.97 -2.12
C MET A 17 1.86 -3.25 -3.39
N TYR A 18 0.97 -2.34 -3.80
CA TYR A 18 0.29 -2.46 -5.08
C TYR A 18 1.28 -2.32 -6.25
N ALA A 19 2.18 -1.35 -6.20
CA ALA A 19 3.17 -1.16 -7.25
C ALA A 19 4.04 -2.41 -7.43
N GLU A 20 4.51 -3.02 -6.33
CA GLU A 20 5.23 -4.29 -6.37
C GLU A 20 4.39 -5.42 -7.01
N ALA A 21 3.12 -5.56 -6.62
CA ALA A 21 2.26 -6.60 -7.16
C ALA A 21 2.06 -6.48 -8.68
N PHE A 22 1.81 -5.27 -9.18
CA PHE A 22 1.62 -5.02 -10.62
C PHE A 22 2.94 -5.10 -11.40
N ASP A 23 4.04 -4.62 -10.84
CA ASP A 23 5.37 -4.68 -11.45
C ASP A 23 5.87 -6.13 -11.58
N ASN A 24 5.63 -6.97 -10.57
CA ASN A 24 5.99 -8.40 -10.59
C ASN A 24 5.32 -9.20 -11.71
N VAL A 25 4.18 -8.72 -12.22
CA VAL A 25 3.47 -9.33 -13.36
C VAL A 25 3.59 -8.52 -14.65
N GLY A 26 4.48 -7.51 -14.68
CA GLY A 26 4.73 -6.69 -15.86
C GLY A 26 3.56 -5.81 -16.28
N ALA A 27 2.68 -5.44 -15.36
CA ALA A 27 1.44 -4.68 -15.62
C ALA A 27 1.42 -3.32 -14.89
N LEU A 28 2.58 -2.69 -14.68
CA LEU A 28 2.68 -1.43 -13.93
C LEU A 28 1.86 -0.29 -14.56
N ASP A 29 1.64 -0.35 -15.88
CA ASP A 29 0.76 0.55 -16.64
C ASP A 29 -0.71 0.50 -16.18
N GLN A 30 -1.14 -0.61 -15.56
CA GLN A 30 -2.50 -0.80 -15.07
C GLN A 30 -2.71 -0.31 -13.62
N LEU A 31 -1.63 0.05 -12.91
CA LEU A 31 -1.68 0.46 -11.50
C LEU A 31 -2.57 1.70 -11.29
N GLU A 32 -2.46 2.70 -12.15
CA GLU A 32 -3.24 3.94 -12.00
C GLU A 32 -4.74 3.69 -12.15
N GLY A 33 -5.12 2.85 -13.12
CA GLY A 33 -6.51 2.42 -13.29
C GLY A 33 -7.06 1.80 -12.00
N PHE A 34 -6.31 0.86 -11.42
CA PHE A 34 -6.66 0.18 -10.18
C PHE A 34 -6.74 1.12 -8.97
N ALA A 35 -5.72 1.97 -8.77
CA ALA A 35 -5.57 2.77 -7.57
C ALA A 35 -6.35 4.10 -7.60
N SER A 36 -6.74 4.60 -8.77
CA SER A 36 -7.26 5.96 -8.93
C SER A 36 -8.54 6.08 -9.76
N PHE A 37 -8.79 5.20 -10.74
CA PHE A 37 -9.92 5.39 -11.68
C PHE A 37 -11.09 4.47 -11.42
N HIS A 38 -10.86 3.17 -11.28
CA HIS A 38 -11.95 2.18 -11.25
C HIS A 38 -12.87 2.35 -10.03
N GLY A 39 -12.32 2.76 -8.89
CA GLY A 39 -13.09 3.07 -7.67
C GLY A 39 -14.09 4.23 -7.89
N PRO A 40 -13.64 5.47 -8.13
CA PRO A 40 -14.56 6.59 -8.34
C PRO A 40 -15.53 6.38 -9.50
N ASP A 41 -15.10 5.75 -10.61
CA ASP A 41 -15.99 5.44 -11.72
C ASP A 41 -17.13 4.50 -11.30
N PHE A 42 -16.83 3.46 -10.51
CA PHE A 42 -17.82 2.51 -9.98
C PHE A 42 -18.78 3.17 -9.00
N TYR A 43 -18.28 4.06 -8.13
CA TYR A 43 -19.09 4.76 -7.13
C TYR A 43 -19.73 6.06 -7.64
N ASN A 44 -19.55 6.40 -8.92
CA ASN A 44 -20.00 7.66 -9.54
C ASN A 44 -19.51 8.90 -8.76
N LEU A 45 -18.23 8.88 -8.36
CA LEU A 45 -17.54 9.98 -7.71
C LEU A 45 -16.56 10.66 -8.68
N PRO A 46 -16.22 11.94 -8.48
CA PRO A 46 -15.18 12.59 -9.27
C PRO A 46 -13.82 11.88 -9.10
N ARG A 47 -13.07 11.78 -10.20
CA ARG A 47 -11.69 11.30 -10.16
C ARG A 47 -10.79 12.33 -9.46
N ASN A 48 -9.77 11.85 -8.75
CA ASN A 48 -8.75 12.70 -8.16
C ASN A 48 -7.98 13.47 -9.25
N THR A 49 -7.67 14.74 -9.00
CA THR A 49 -6.86 15.58 -9.91
C THR A 49 -5.40 15.71 -9.47
N GLY A 50 -5.10 15.29 -8.24
CA GLY A 50 -3.74 15.26 -7.71
C GLY A 50 -2.98 14.04 -8.21
N THR A 51 -1.66 14.11 -8.10
CA THR A 51 -0.77 13.00 -8.42
C THR A 51 0.13 12.69 -7.23
N ILE A 52 0.63 11.46 -7.22
CA ILE A 52 1.71 11.01 -6.33
C ILE A 52 2.84 10.47 -7.20
N THR A 53 4.06 10.43 -6.67
CA THR A 53 5.20 9.86 -7.37
C THR A 53 5.67 8.61 -6.63
N LEU A 54 5.75 7.50 -7.36
CA LEU A 54 6.40 6.28 -6.86
C LEU A 54 7.77 6.16 -7.52
N ARG A 55 8.79 6.01 -6.70
CA ARG A 55 10.15 5.74 -7.16
C ARG A 55 10.49 4.28 -6.90
N ARG A 56 11.13 3.64 -7.88
CA ARG A 56 11.74 2.32 -7.73
C ARG A 56 13.00 2.44 -6.86
N GLU A 57 12.77 2.59 -5.57
CA GLU A 57 13.77 2.81 -4.53
C GLU A 57 13.42 1.89 -3.37
N SER A 58 14.34 0.99 -3.01
CA SER A 58 14.14 0.06 -1.91
C SER A 58 14.12 0.79 -0.57
N TRP A 59 13.14 0.50 0.26
CA TRP A 59 13.09 0.97 1.64
C TRP A 59 12.46 -0.08 2.55
N THR A 60 12.75 0.00 3.85
CA THR A 60 12.24 -0.95 4.85
C THR A 60 11.35 -0.22 5.84
N PRO A 61 10.08 -0.61 5.99
CA PRO A 61 9.19 -0.04 7.01
C PRO A 61 9.59 -0.53 8.41
N PRO A 62 9.22 0.22 9.47
CA PRO A 62 9.53 -0.18 10.84
C PRO A 62 8.85 -1.52 11.21
N GLU A 63 9.41 -2.23 12.20
CA GLU A 63 8.84 -3.50 12.68
C GLU A 63 7.48 -3.33 13.37
N SER A 64 7.21 -2.12 13.88
CA SER A 64 5.94 -1.80 14.53
C SER A 64 5.63 -0.31 14.46
N PHE A 65 4.35 0.02 14.63
CA PHE A 65 3.85 1.38 14.81
C PHE A 65 3.17 1.50 16.17
N ALA A 66 3.35 2.62 16.86
CA ALA A 66 2.59 2.93 18.06
C ALA A 66 1.12 3.22 17.70
N PHE A 67 0.19 2.68 18.48
CA PHE A 67 -1.25 2.88 18.31
C PHE A 67 -1.93 3.00 19.67
N GLY A 68 -2.01 4.22 20.18
CA GLY A 68 -2.41 4.47 21.57
C GLY A 68 -1.44 3.77 22.52
N GLU A 69 -1.95 2.92 23.40
CA GLU A 69 -1.16 2.12 24.34
C GLU A 69 -0.66 0.79 23.75
N ALA A 70 -1.03 0.47 22.51
CA ALA A 70 -0.67 -0.78 21.83
C ALA A 70 0.41 -0.57 20.76
N ASN A 71 1.04 -1.68 20.34
CA ASN A 71 1.93 -1.73 19.19
C ASN A 71 1.27 -2.52 18.05
N LEU A 72 1.19 -1.92 16.87
CA LEU A 72 0.70 -2.57 15.66
C LEU A 72 1.86 -3.13 14.86
N LYS A 73 1.80 -4.43 14.56
CA LYS A 73 2.69 -5.04 13.58
C LYS A 73 2.09 -4.86 12.18
N PRO A 74 2.70 -4.07 11.29
CA PRO A 74 2.23 -3.90 9.91
C PRO A 74 2.46 -5.18 9.09
N LEU A 75 1.72 -5.34 7.99
CA LEU A 75 2.14 -6.26 6.93
C LEU A 75 3.50 -5.77 6.38
N ARG A 76 4.44 -6.67 6.05
CA ARG A 76 5.81 -6.32 5.63
C ARG A 76 6.67 -5.63 6.71
N ALA A 77 6.33 -5.78 7.99
CA ALA A 77 7.14 -5.31 9.11
C ALA A 77 8.62 -5.74 9.00
N GLY A 78 9.54 -4.78 8.85
CA GLY A 78 10.99 -5.05 8.73
C GLY A 78 11.42 -5.64 7.38
N GLU A 79 10.49 -5.83 6.43
CA GLU A 79 10.77 -6.41 5.12
C GLU A 79 10.88 -5.31 4.06
N ALA A 80 11.93 -5.35 3.23
CA ALA A 80 12.15 -4.34 2.21
C ALA A 80 11.03 -4.34 1.14
N LEU A 81 10.59 -3.14 0.76
CA LEU A 81 9.67 -2.86 -0.34
C LEU A 81 10.47 -2.23 -1.50
N PRO A 82 10.27 -2.66 -2.76
CA PRO A 82 11.07 -2.18 -3.90
C PRO A 82 10.62 -0.82 -4.45
N TRP A 83 9.49 -0.30 -3.96
CA TRP A 83 8.89 0.96 -4.36
C TRP A 83 8.70 1.86 -3.15
N ARG A 84 8.87 3.17 -3.34
CA ARG A 84 8.73 4.20 -2.31
C ARG A 84 7.90 5.37 -2.82
N LEU A 85 6.91 5.81 -2.05
CA LEU A 85 6.24 7.10 -2.23
C LEU A 85 7.19 8.26 -1.88
N VAL A 86 7.32 9.24 -2.79
CA VAL A 86 8.20 10.42 -2.64
C VAL A 86 7.46 11.74 -2.78
#